data_AF-A0A7V7D8G0-F1
#
_entry.id   AF-A0A7V7D8G0-F1
#
_cell.length_a   1.000
_cell.length_b   1.000
_cell.length_c   1.000
_cell.angle_alpha   90.00
_cell.angle_beta   90.00
_cell.angle_gamma   90.00
#
_symmetry.space_group_name_H-M   'P 1'
#
loop_
_entity.id
_entity.type
_entity.pdbx_description
1 polymer ?
#
loop_
_entity_poly.entity_id
_entity_poly.type
_entity_poly.pdbx_seq_one_letter_code
_entity_poly.pdbx_strand_id
1 'polypeptide(L)'
;MASKYLNSLSKKEYDKLTERLNSIQNKKCYICGDAIGLELQNTNIDHIIPLANRGKDSEDNFALTHESCNKSKQDASLDIARVLHKLKKIQDKTLEQEGKAASLKHVLQSFSGSKYDFKYKIESDSITYSFSDIGDNTIIKVPLFEDNLSKEKTCFIEVPIEYIHHDEIINPRGINNSISKLIKEFEKGNPQLHLTIARINDGKIMVFDGQHKAVAQVLLGSKKLLLRLFLNPDIDRLIETNTNAGSTLRQIAFDKSIMSQLNNTLYAERVKKYQEDHTLNDDDFSFSEQQLIDYFKGENVNIKKYIFDSIKHSITHHKENKLKDFVDFEGKAKELPISYSAFDKTFLRYFVNPKIFLSTNINHRSDEGLNPRELEINQAVRLLSLIAEKVYIGKFKPETGVYRIEKKIIDHKDADITDNHLVAFRISKEEVIYNWLQYLIKVIENYFNNTGRLFDNKKLFQEKFDDQLWQNIENFLDHLSLLPLWKDRSMAATIFAGKQNYDFWKTVFQTGKSPDGADVLAKSLNFMEMIKPLNYSENC
;
A
#
# COMPACT_ATOMS: atom_id res chain seq x y z
N MET A 1 -0.18 20.57 29.66
CA MET A 1 0.12 21.10 31.02
C MET A 1 1.49 20.59 31.42
N ALA A 2 2.36 21.45 31.95
CA ALA A 2 3.69 21.04 32.41
C ALA A 2 3.62 20.45 33.83
N SER A 3 4.48 19.48 34.14
CA SER A 3 4.60 18.89 35.49
C SER A 3 5.07 19.94 36.48
N LYS A 4 4.33 20.17 37.57
CA LYS A 4 4.81 21.03 38.66
C LYS A 4 5.86 20.30 39.48
N TYR A 5 5.68 18.98 39.66
CA TYR A 5 6.62 18.14 40.38
C TYR A 5 8.01 18.17 39.72
N LEU A 6 8.12 17.79 38.45
CA LEU A 6 9.41 17.73 37.76
C LEU A 6 10.05 19.11 37.64
N ASN A 7 9.26 20.17 37.43
CA ASN A 7 9.76 21.55 37.37
C ASN A 7 10.25 22.08 38.72
N SER A 8 9.85 21.47 39.83
CA SER A 8 10.29 21.86 41.18
C SER A 8 11.62 21.20 41.59
N LEU A 9 12.07 20.17 40.87
CA LEU A 9 13.29 19.43 41.19
C LEU A 9 14.54 20.23 40.78
N SER A 10 15.54 20.25 41.64
CA SER A 10 16.91 20.63 41.26
C SER A 10 17.53 19.58 40.33
N LYS A 11 18.60 19.96 39.61
CA LYS A 11 19.31 19.02 38.71
C LYS A 11 19.73 17.72 39.43
N LYS A 12 20.27 17.82 40.65
CA LYS A 12 20.68 16.65 41.45
C LYS A 12 19.50 15.75 41.84
N GLU A 13 18.33 16.33 42.09
CA GLU A 13 17.13 15.55 42.43
C GLU A 13 16.54 14.86 41.20
N TYR A 14 16.54 15.54 40.05
CA TYR A 14 16.14 14.94 38.77
C TYR A 14 17.05 13.76 38.37
N ASP A 15 18.36 13.90 38.56
CA ASP A 15 19.33 12.83 38.27
C ASP A 15 19.09 11.62 39.20
N LYS A 16 18.85 11.85 40.50
CA LYS A 16 18.49 10.77 41.45
C LYS A 16 17.18 10.07 41.07
N LEU A 17 16.17 10.82 40.65
CA LEU A 17 14.91 10.25 40.18
C LEU A 17 15.13 9.40 38.92
N THR A 18 15.98 9.87 38.00
CA THR A 18 16.37 9.14 36.80
C THR A 18 17.03 7.80 37.13
N GLU A 19 18.02 7.79 38.02
CA GLU A 19 18.69 6.54 38.47
C GLU A 19 17.71 5.56 39.12
N ARG A 20 16.81 6.06 39.96
CA ARG A 20 15.80 5.24 40.65
C ARG A 20 14.80 4.64 39.65
N LEU A 21 14.25 5.43 38.73
CA LEU A 21 13.35 4.93 37.69
C LEU A 21 14.06 3.92 36.77
N ASN A 22 15.33 4.16 36.43
CA ASN A 22 16.13 3.23 35.64
C ASN A 22 16.29 1.88 36.36
N SER A 23 16.54 1.90 37.66
CA SER A 23 16.64 0.69 38.49
C SER A 23 15.31 -0.08 38.56
N ILE A 24 14.20 0.63 38.83
CA ILE A 24 12.85 0.04 38.89
C ILE A 24 12.46 -0.59 37.54
N GLN A 25 12.89 0.01 36.43
CA GLN A 25 12.60 -0.47 35.08
C GLN A 25 13.60 -1.53 34.57
N ASN A 26 14.44 -2.11 35.45
CA ASN A 26 15.46 -3.08 35.08
C ASN A 26 16.39 -2.58 33.96
N LYS A 27 16.77 -1.31 34.03
CA LYS A 27 17.61 -0.61 33.04
C LYS A 27 17.04 -0.60 31.63
N LYS A 28 15.71 -0.63 31.47
CA LYS A 28 15.04 -0.64 30.17
C LYS A 28 14.18 0.60 29.97
N CYS A 29 14.11 1.04 28.73
CA CYS A 29 13.19 2.08 28.30
C CYS A 29 11.75 1.58 28.39
N TYR A 30 10.87 2.41 28.96
CA TYR A 30 9.47 2.04 29.14
C TYR A 30 8.73 1.78 27.81
N ILE A 31 9.05 2.54 26.76
CA ILE A 31 8.38 2.46 25.45
C ILE A 31 8.89 1.28 24.62
N CYS A 32 10.19 1.24 24.30
CA CYS A 32 10.73 0.24 23.38
C CYS A 32 11.13 -1.08 24.06
N GLY A 33 11.37 -1.06 25.37
CA GLY A 33 11.85 -2.20 26.16
C GLY A 33 13.35 -2.49 26.02
N ASP A 34 14.09 -1.68 25.26
CA ASP A 34 15.53 -1.86 25.05
C ASP A 34 16.33 -1.23 26.21
N ALA A 35 17.59 -1.63 26.37
CA ALA A 35 18.43 -1.17 27.47
C ALA A 35 18.71 0.34 27.42
N ILE A 36 18.72 0.99 28.58
CA ILE A 36 19.15 2.38 28.78
C ILE A 36 20.55 2.39 29.37
N GLY A 37 21.50 2.96 28.62
CA GLY A 37 22.82 3.31 29.13
C GLY A 37 22.85 4.79 29.52
N LEU A 38 22.68 5.11 30.80
CA LEU A 38 22.61 6.50 31.29
C LEU A 38 23.84 7.34 30.95
N GLU A 39 25.01 6.72 30.79
CA GLU A 39 26.26 7.40 30.42
C GLU A 39 26.39 7.66 28.91
N LEU A 40 25.63 6.94 28.09
CA LEU A 40 25.77 6.93 26.63
C LEU A 40 24.57 7.56 25.91
N GLN A 41 23.42 7.66 26.58
CA GLN A 41 22.14 7.99 25.98
C GLN A 41 21.40 9.06 26.78
N ASN A 42 20.78 9.99 26.06
CA ASN A 42 19.85 10.94 26.67
C ASN A 42 18.51 10.26 27.00
N THR A 43 17.95 10.63 28.15
CA THR A 43 16.68 10.09 28.64
C THR A 43 15.72 11.19 29.07
N ASN A 44 14.42 10.88 29.04
CA ASN A 44 13.37 11.74 29.54
C ASN A 44 12.49 10.98 30.54
N ILE A 45 12.15 11.66 31.63
CA ILE A 45 11.08 11.26 32.56
C ILE A 45 9.78 11.88 32.09
N ASP A 46 8.72 11.08 32.03
CA ASP A 46 7.40 11.52 31.59
C ASP A 46 6.29 10.76 32.32
N HIS A 47 5.07 11.29 32.29
CA HIS A 47 3.91 10.65 32.92
C HIS A 47 3.44 9.44 32.10
N ILE A 48 3.23 8.30 32.77
CA ILE A 48 2.63 7.10 32.18
C ILE A 48 1.23 7.45 31.68
N ILE A 49 0.39 7.96 32.58
CA ILE A 49 -0.91 8.57 32.28
C ILE A 49 -0.74 10.09 32.24
N PRO A 50 -0.99 10.77 31.10
CA PRO A 50 -0.82 12.22 31.01
C PRO A 50 -1.71 13.00 31.99
N LEU A 51 -1.25 14.16 32.46
CA LEU A 51 -2.03 15.08 33.31
C LEU A 51 -3.37 15.48 32.66
N ALA A 52 -3.39 15.64 31.33
CA ALA A 52 -4.61 15.94 30.58
C ALA A 52 -5.69 14.85 30.72
N ASN A 53 -5.27 13.61 30.99
CA ASN A 53 -6.13 12.45 31.22
C ASN A 53 -6.27 12.13 32.72
N ARG A 54 -6.13 13.14 33.60
CA ARG A 54 -6.21 13.00 35.06
C ARG A 54 -5.13 12.10 35.67
N GLY A 55 -4.00 11.93 34.99
CA GLY A 55 -2.82 11.31 35.60
C GLY A 55 -2.32 12.10 36.80
N LYS A 56 -1.76 11.42 37.81
CA LYS A 56 -1.18 12.07 38.98
C LYS A 56 0.18 12.68 38.65
N ASP A 57 0.49 13.83 39.23
CA ASP A 57 1.82 14.46 39.11
C ASP A 57 2.74 13.95 40.22
N SER A 58 3.07 12.67 40.18
CA SER A 58 3.81 11.97 41.24
C SER A 58 4.64 10.80 40.68
N GLU A 59 5.64 10.36 41.46
CA GLU A 59 6.63 9.36 41.02
C GLU A 59 6.03 8.01 40.62
N ASP A 60 4.91 7.60 41.20
CA ASP A 60 4.17 6.38 40.85
C ASP A 60 3.57 6.42 39.44
N ASN A 61 3.45 7.61 38.86
CA ASN A 61 2.98 7.82 37.48
C ASN A 61 4.13 8.26 36.55
N PHE A 62 5.40 8.18 36.96
CA PHE A 62 6.53 8.50 36.08
C PHE A 62 7.20 7.26 35.52
N ALA A 63 7.70 7.38 34.30
CA ALA A 63 8.57 6.38 33.70
C ALA A 63 9.70 7.02 32.90
N LEU A 64 10.83 6.33 32.86
CA LEU A 64 12.03 6.70 32.12
C LEU A 64 12.00 6.14 30.70
N THR A 65 12.32 6.99 29.73
CA THR A 65 12.32 6.66 28.31
C THR A 65 13.59 7.19 27.64
N HIS A 66 14.01 6.57 26.53
CA HIS A 66 14.97 7.21 25.62
C HIS A 66 14.37 8.52 25.09
N GLU A 67 15.21 9.53 24.88
CA GLU A 67 14.77 10.82 24.35
C GLU A 67 14.04 10.69 22.99
N SER A 68 14.57 9.86 22.09
CA SER A 68 13.96 9.59 20.78
C SER A 68 12.58 8.94 20.91
N CYS A 69 12.44 7.95 21.80
CA CYS A 69 11.17 7.29 22.09
C CYS A 69 10.15 8.28 22.65
N ASN A 70 10.56 9.13 23.59
CA ASN A 70 9.70 10.15 24.18
C ASN A 70 9.18 11.13 23.12
N LYS A 71 10.08 11.69 22.29
CA LYS A 71 9.70 12.61 21.21
C LYS A 71 8.75 11.96 20.20
N SER A 72 8.95 10.69 19.88
CA SER A 72 8.12 9.96 18.91
C SER A 72 6.68 9.74 19.37
N LYS A 73 6.41 9.76 20.68
CA LYS A 73 5.07 9.49 21.23
C LYS A 73 4.03 10.56 20.87
N GLN A 74 4.47 11.78 20.57
CA GLN A 74 3.62 12.96 20.36
C GLN A 74 2.59 13.16 21.49
N ASP A 75 1.29 13.04 21.18
CA ASP A 75 0.16 13.25 22.09
C ASP A 75 -0.26 11.98 22.87
N ALA A 76 0.39 10.84 22.63
CA ALA A 76 0.03 9.57 23.24
C ALA A 76 0.52 9.45 24.70
N SER A 77 -0.21 8.66 25.50
CA SER A 77 0.28 8.15 26.79
C SER A 77 1.48 7.22 26.58
N LEU A 78 2.30 7.00 27.61
CA LEU A 78 3.44 6.09 27.49
C LEU A 78 2.98 4.65 27.24
N ASP A 79 1.83 4.24 27.79
CA ASP A 79 1.23 2.93 27.54
C ASP A 79 0.85 2.75 26.07
N ILE A 80 0.16 3.73 25.48
CA ILE A 80 -0.19 3.68 24.06
C ILE A 80 1.07 3.69 23.20
N ALA A 81 2.05 4.53 23.53
CA ALA A 81 3.32 4.60 22.80
C ALA A 81 4.06 3.26 22.83
N ARG A 82 4.09 2.59 23.98
CA ARG A 82 4.68 1.26 24.17
C ARG A 82 3.95 0.21 23.33
N VAL A 83 2.62 0.25 23.29
CA VAL A 83 1.81 -0.66 22.45
C VAL A 83 2.07 -0.43 20.96
N LEU A 84 2.10 0.83 20.51
CA LEU A 84 2.40 1.17 19.13
C LEU A 84 3.84 0.78 18.74
N HIS A 85 4.79 0.92 19.65
CA HIS A 85 6.17 0.47 19.42
C HIS A 85 6.25 -1.05 19.26
N LYS A 86 5.48 -1.83 20.03
CA LYS A 86 5.41 -3.29 19.84
C LYS A 86 4.85 -3.64 18.46
N LEU A 87 3.78 -2.98 18.04
CA LEU A 87 3.22 -3.17 16.69
C LEU A 87 4.24 -2.81 15.61
N LYS A 88 4.97 -1.71 15.77
CA LYS A 88 6.03 -1.31 14.84
C LYS A 88 7.12 -2.37 14.72
N LYS A 89 7.60 -2.94 15.84
CA LYS A 89 8.56 -4.06 15.83
C LYS A 89 8.03 -5.26 15.03
N ILE A 90 6.73 -5.56 15.10
CA ILE A 90 6.10 -6.64 14.31
C ILE A 90 6.06 -6.27 12.82
N GLN A 91 5.71 -5.02 12.50
CA GLN A 91 5.66 -4.51 11.13
C GLN A 91 7.03 -4.52 10.46
N ASP A 92 8.05 -3.96 11.12
CA ASP A 92 9.43 -3.89 10.63
C ASP A 92 9.97 -5.31 10.36
N LYS A 93 9.79 -6.23 11.32
CA LYS A 93 10.19 -7.63 11.16
C LYS A 93 9.49 -8.31 9.98
N THR A 94 8.19 -8.07 9.79
CA THR A 94 7.43 -8.67 8.69
C THR A 94 7.89 -8.12 7.34
N LEU A 95 8.15 -6.81 7.27
CA LEU A 95 8.64 -6.17 6.05
C LEU A 95 10.02 -6.72 5.65
N GLU A 96 10.93 -6.89 6.61
CA GLU A 96 12.26 -7.48 6.38
C GLU A 96 12.20 -8.94 5.90
N GLN A 97 11.29 -9.75 6.47
CA GLN A 97 11.23 -11.18 6.20
C GLN A 97 10.39 -11.55 4.96
N GLU A 98 9.29 -10.84 4.74
CA GLU A 98 8.27 -11.20 3.74
C GLU A 98 8.05 -10.13 2.66
N GLY A 99 8.70 -8.95 2.78
CA GLY A 99 8.57 -7.87 1.79
C GLY A 99 7.16 -7.27 1.71
N LYS A 100 6.32 -7.48 2.72
CA LYS A 100 4.91 -7.04 2.75
C LYS A 100 4.51 -6.49 4.11
N ALA A 101 3.40 -5.76 4.14
CA ALA A 101 2.86 -5.19 5.37
C ALA A 101 2.32 -6.28 6.33
N ALA A 102 2.54 -6.10 7.63
CA ALA A 102 2.01 -7.00 8.64
C ALA A 102 0.48 -6.97 8.68
N SER A 103 -0.13 -8.15 8.61
CA SER A 103 -1.57 -8.42 8.80
C SER A 103 -1.89 -8.95 10.21
N LEU A 104 -3.17 -9.23 10.48
CA LEU A 104 -3.64 -9.84 11.74
C LEU A 104 -2.89 -11.15 12.06
N LYS A 105 -2.50 -11.93 11.05
CA LYS A 105 -1.70 -13.16 11.20
C LYS A 105 -0.44 -12.95 12.04
N HIS A 106 0.36 -11.95 11.68
CA HIS A 106 1.65 -11.67 12.31
C HIS A 106 1.48 -11.19 13.75
N VAL A 107 0.40 -10.44 14.02
CA VAL A 107 0.05 -10.02 15.38
C VAL A 107 -0.38 -11.21 16.21
N LEU A 108 -1.27 -12.07 15.71
CA LEU A 108 -1.69 -13.28 16.43
C LEU A 108 -0.48 -14.16 16.75
N GLN A 109 0.39 -14.44 15.78
CA GLN A 109 1.62 -15.22 16.00
C GLN A 109 2.53 -14.61 17.07
N SER A 110 2.72 -13.28 17.04
CA SER A 110 3.52 -12.56 18.04
C SER A 110 2.94 -12.64 19.46
N PHE A 111 1.64 -12.89 19.58
CA PHE A 111 0.91 -13.03 20.84
C PHE A 111 0.52 -14.48 21.15
N SER A 112 1.16 -15.47 20.51
CA SER A 112 0.89 -16.90 20.71
C SER A 112 -0.50 -17.37 20.29
N GLY A 113 -1.17 -16.64 19.40
CA GLY A 113 -2.42 -17.03 18.73
C GLY A 113 -2.21 -17.93 17.50
N SER A 114 -3.31 -18.25 16.80
CA SER A 114 -3.32 -19.03 15.54
C SER A 114 -2.61 -20.39 15.61
N LYS A 115 -2.91 -21.19 16.64
CA LYS A 115 -2.28 -22.47 16.94
C LYS A 115 -3.16 -23.69 16.64
N TYR A 116 -4.45 -23.59 16.96
CA TYR A 116 -5.32 -24.75 17.05
C TYR A 116 -6.46 -24.69 16.04
N ASP A 117 -6.96 -25.87 15.70
CA ASP A 117 -8.17 -26.05 14.92
C ASP A 117 -9.39 -26.05 15.84
N PHE A 118 -10.49 -25.51 15.34
CA PHE A 118 -11.77 -25.38 15.99
C PHE A 118 -12.62 -26.65 15.79
N LYS A 119 -12.85 -27.38 16.89
CA LYS A 119 -13.71 -28.57 16.93
C LYS A 119 -15.13 -28.15 17.32
N TYR A 120 -16.10 -28.51 16.49
CA TYR A 120 -17.49 -28.16 16.70
C TYR A 120 -18.44 -29.23 16.15
N LYS A 121 -19.67 -29.19 16.64
CA LYS A 121 -20.79 -30.02 16.17
C LYS A 121 -21.98 -29.10 15.90
N ILE A 122 -22.56 -29.22 14.71
CA ILE A 122 -23.80 -28.52 14.35
C ILE A 122 -24.97 -29.43 14.69
N GLU A 123 -25.93 -28.88 15.44
CA GLU A 123 -27.25 -29.43 15.69
C GLU A 123 -28.29 -28.57 14.95
N SER A 124 -29.56 -28.97 14.92
CA SER A 124 -30.58 -28.34 14.08
C SER A 124 -30.75 -26.83 14.27
N ASP A 125 -30.56 -26.33 15.50
CA ASP A 125 -30.80 -24.95 15.91
C ASP A 125 -29.60 -24.32 16.64
N SER A 126 -28.48 -25.02 16.71
CA SER A 126 -27.40 -24.67 17.62
C SER A 126 -26.06 -25.26 17.19
N ILE A 127 -24.99 -24.64 17.65
CA ILE A 127 -23.62 -25.16 17.51
C ILE A 127 -23.04 -25.40 18.89
N THR A 128 -22.44 -26.57 19.04
CA THR A 128 -21.76 -27.00 20.26
C THR A 128 -20.27 -27.11 19.99
N TYR A 129 -19.44 -26.53 20.85
CA TYR A 129 -17.99 -26.48 20.69
C TYR A 129 -17.26 -26.46 22.04
N SER A 130 -15.94 -26.65 22.01
CA SER A 130 -15.06 -26.56 23.18
C SER A 130 -13.66 -26.13 22.77
N PHE A 131 -12.88 -25.58 23.71
CA PHE A 131 -11.49 -25.16 23.47
C PHE A 131 -10.49 -26.05 24.23
N SER A 132 -10.61 -27.37 24.10
CA SER A 132 -9.85 -28.35 24.89
C SER A 132 -8.33 -28.25 24.71
N ASP A 133 -7.84 -27.80 23.54
CA ASP A 133 -6.41 -27.70 23.24
C ASP A 133 -5.70 -26.56 24.03
N ILE A 134 -6.46 -25.72 24.74
CA ILE A 134 -5.94 -24.76 25.75
C ILE A 134 -6.28 -25.18 27.20
N GLY A 135 -6.74 -26.43 27.40
CA GLY A 135 -7.16 -26.95 28.70
C GLY A 135 -8.57 -26.56 29.13
N ASP A 136 -9.35 -25.88 28.29
CA ASP A 136 -10.74 -25.56 28.56
C ASP A 136 -11.67 -26.64 28.00
N ASN A 137 -12.07 -27.56 28.88
CA ASN A 137 -12.96 -28.68 28.55
C ASN A 137 -14.45 -28.31 28.63
N THR A 138 -14.78 -27.02 28.78
CA THR A 138 -16.17 -26.57 28.83
C THR A 138 -16.83 -26.79 27.47
N ILE A 139 -17.95 -27.50 27.48
CA ILE A 139 -18.80 -27.66 26.30
C ILE A 139 -19.76 -26.48 26.26
N ILE A 140 -19.65 -25.66 25.23
CA ILE A 140 -20.45 -24.45 25.03
C ILE A 140 -21.45 -24.71 23.91
N LYS A 141 -22.71 -24.39 24.14
CA LYS A 141 -23.79 -24.48 23.15
C LYS A 141 -24.38 -23.10 22.92
N VAL A 142 -24.38 -22.63 21.67
CA VAL A 142 -24.93 -21.32 21.27
C VAL A 142 -25.98 -21.48 20.17
N PRO A 143 -26.99 -20.61 20.10
CA PRO A 143 -28.00 -20.65 19.05
C PRO A 143 -27.41 -20.35 17.68
N LEU A 144 -28.00 -20.97 16.66
CA LEU A 144 -27.73 -20.70 15.26
C LEU A 144 -28.76 -19.72 14.70
N PHE A 145 -28.30 -18.74 13.94
CA PHE A 145 -29.13 -17.75 13.28
C PHE A 145 -29.04 -17.93 11.76
N GLU A 146 -30.15 -17.70 11.07
CA GLU A 146 -30.21 -17.68 9.61
C GLU A 146 -30.58 -16.28 9.15
N ASP A 147 -29.82 -15.75 8.19
CA ASP A 147 -30.16 -14.48 7.55
C ASP A 147 -31.40 -14.65 6.67
N ASN A 148 -32.41 -13.82 6.87
CA ASN A 148 -33.70 -13.93 6.18
C ASN A 148 -33.59 -13.86 4.66
N LEU A 149 -32.65 -13.06 4.12
CA LEU A 149 -32.50 -12.84 2.69
C LEU A 149 -31.43 -13.75 2.09
N SER A 150 -30.23 -13.77 2.68
CA SER A 150 -29.12 -14.52 2.12
C SER A 150 -29.16 -16.01 2.45
N LYS A 151 -29.95 -16.41 3.45
CA LYS A 151 -30.04 -17.77 4.00
C LYS A 151 -28.73 -18.27 4.62
N GLU A 152 -27.78 -17.37 4.83
CA GLU A 152 -26.50 -17.67 5.46
C GLU A 152 -26.68 -17.98 6.95
N LYS A 153 -26.01 -19.04 7.40
CA LYS A 153 -26.07 -19.50 8.79
C LYS A 153 -24.91 -18.89 9.58
N THR A 154 -25.23 -18.28 10.72
CA THR A 154 -24.25 -17.61 11.58
C THR A 154 -24.49 -17.84 13.06
N CYS A 155 -23.43 -17.79 13.86
CA CYS A 155 -23.53 -17.75 15.32
C CYS A 155 -22.63 -16.65 15.90
N PHE A 156 -22.81 -16.36 17.18
CA PHE A 156 -21.99 -15.40 17.92
C PHE A 156 -21.24 -16.12 19.03
N ILE A 157 -19.90 -16.05 18.99
CA ILE A 157 -19.03 -16.81 19.89
C ILE A 157 -17.87 -15.96 20.39
N GLU A 158 -17.48 -16.17 21.65
CA GLU A 158 -16.23 -15.65 22.19
C GLU A 158 -15.12 -16.69 21.99
N VAL A 159 -14.02 -16.30 21.35
CA VAL A 159 -12.99 -17.22 20.87
C VAL A 159 -11.61 -16.82 21.39
N PRO A 160 -10.84 -17.74 22.01
CA PRO A 160 -9.45 -17.50 22.36
C PRO A 160 -8.58 -17.25 21.12
N ILE A 161 -7.61 -16.34 21.23
CA ILE A 161 -6.75 -15.95 20.09
C ILE A 161 -5.95 -17.13 19.50
N GLU A 162 -5.74 -18.20 20.28
CA GLU A 162 -5.12 -19.46 19.88
C GLU A 162 -5.89 -20.20 18.79
N TYR A 163 -7.21 -19.98 18.66
CA TYR A 163 -8.05 -20.60 17.63
C TYR A 163 -8.40 -19.67 16.47
N ILE A 164 -8.00 -18.40 16.56
CA ILE A 164 -8.29 -17.39 15.54
C ILE A 164 -7.16 -17.37 14.52
N HIS A 165 -7.51 -17.35 13.25
CA HIS A 165 -6.61 -17.25 12.11
C HIS A 165 -7.03 -16.09 11.22
N HIS A 166 -6.11 -15.57 10.42
CA HIS A 166 -6.42 -14.48 9.48
C HIS A 166 -6.80 -15.06 8.12
N ASP A 167 -7.91 -14.59 7.55
CA ASP A 167 -8.35 -14.95 6.22
C ASP A 167 -7.68 -14.08 5.15
N GLU A 168 -6.58 -14.59 4.60
CA GLU A 168 -5.84 -13.92 3.52
C GLU A 168 -6.59 -13.97 2.17
N ILE A 169 -7.60 -14.83 2.01
CA ILE A 169 -8.36 -14.99 0.75
C ILE A 169 -9.40 -13.88 0.64
N ILE A 170 -10.28 -13.75 1.64
CA ILE A 170 -11.38 -12.78 1.60
C ILE A 170 -10.89 -11.35 1.88
N ASN A 171 -9.81 -11.20 2.67
CA ASN A 171 -9.29 -9.88 3.00
C ASN A 171 -7.76 -9.89 3.22
N PRO A 172 -6.96 -9.68 2.16
CA PRO A 172 -5.50 -9.75 2.21
C PRO A 172 -4.83 -8.51 2.86
N ARG A 173 -5.59 -7.59 3.46
CA ARG A 173 -5.07 -6.29 3.89
C ARG A 173 -4.11 -6.38 5.08
N GLY A 174 -3.02 -5.62 4.97
CA GLY A 174 -2.18 -5.25 6.12
C GLY A 174 -2.86 -4.31 7.12
N ILE A 175 -2.21 -4.15 8.26
CA ILE A 175 -2.59 -3.22 9.33
C ILE A 175 -2.17 -1.82 8.90
N ASN A 176 -3.12 -0.88 8.88
CA ASN A 176 -2.87 0.50 8.44
C ASN A 176 -2.72 1.44 9.64
N ASN A 177 -2.34 2.69 9.36
CA ASN A 177 -2.07 3.73 10.37
C ASN A 177 -3.30 4.12 11.23
N SER A 178 -4.53 3.79 10.82
CA SER A 178 -5.73 4.08 11.60
C SER A 178 -5.83 3.24 12.88
N ILE A 179 -5.02 2.17 13.00
CA ILE A 179 -4.96 1.31 14.18
C ILE A 179 -4.71 2.09 15.47
N SER A 180 -3.90 3.16 15.41
CA SER A 180 -3.62 4.03 16.56
C SER A 180 -4.88 4.65 17.16
N LYS A 181 -5.86 5.01 16.33
CA LYS A 181 -7.14 5.57 16.78
C LYS A 181 -7.99 4.51 17.48
N LEU A 182 -8.03 3.29 16.94
CA LEU A 182 -8.75 2.17 17.54
C LEU A 182 -8.15 1.75 18.89
N ILE A 183 -6.82 1.70 18.99
CA ILE A 183 -6.12 1.41 20.26
C ILE A 183 -6.48 2.49 21.30
N LYS A 184 -6.39 3.78 20.94
CA LYS A 184 -6.79 4.90 21.80
C LYS A 184 -8.26 4.83 22.22
N GLU A 185 -9.14 4.30 21.37
CA GLU A 185 -10.56 4.18 21.67
C GLU A 185 -10.85 3.06 22.66
N PHE A 186 -10.29 1.88 22.45
CA PHE A 186 -10.47 0.74 23.34
C PHE A 186 -9.73 0.89 24.67
N GLU A 187 -8.59 1.60 24.69
CA GLU A 187 -7.86 1.90 25.93
C GLU A 187 -8.69 2.72 26.92
N LYS A 188 -9.60 3.57 26.42
CA LYS A 188 -10.57 4.31 27.27
C LYS A 188 -11.68 3.44 27.85
N GLY A 189 -11.74 2.16 27.49
CA GLY A 189 -12.82 1.25 27.88
C GLY A 189 -14.09 1.38 27.05
N ASN A 190 -14.05 2.08 25.91
CA ASN A 190 -15.21 2.19 25.02
C ASN A 190 -15.45 0.84 24.32
N PRO A 191 -16.72 0.38 24.21
CA PRO A 191 -17.02 -0.94 23.68
C PRO A 191 -16.84 -1.01 22.16
N GLN A 192 -16.48 -2.19 21.66
CA GLN A 192 -16.54 -2.48 20.23
C GLN A 192 -18.01 -2.53 19.78
N LEU A 193 -18.42 -1.55 18.98
CA LEU A 193 -19.80 -1.45 18.50
C LEU A 193 -20.16 -2.51 17.43
N HIS A 194 -19.20 -2.87 16.57
CA HIS A 194 -19.40 -3.80 15.47
C HIS A 194 -18.44 -4.97 15.59
N LEU A 195 -18.99 -6.19 15.60
CA LEU A 195 -18.26 -7.45 15.77
C LEU A 195 -17.20 -7.69 14.70
N THR A 196 -16.22 -8.52 15.06
CA THR A 196 -15.28 -9.10 14.10
C THR A 196 -15.99 -10.27 13.42
N ILE A 197 -15.77 -10.43 12.13
CA ILE A 197 -16.48 -11.42 11.31
C ILE A 197 -15.48 -12.50 10.85
N ALA A 198 -15.90 -13.74 10.98
CA ALA A 198 -15.11 -14.91 10.61
C ALA A 198 -15.96 -15.96 9.89
N ARG A 199 -15.28 -16.89 9.23
CA ARG A 199 -15.86 -18.13 8.70
C ARG A 199 -15.06 -19.33 9.18
N ILE A 200 -15.65 -20.52 9.09
CA ILE A 200 -14.91 -21.77 9.26
C ILE A 200 -14.31 -22.18 7.90
N ASN A 201 -13.02 -22.53 7.89
CA ASN A 201 -12.34 -23.12 6.74
C ASN A 201 -11.40 -24.23 7.22
N ASP A 202 -11.58 -25.46 6.75
CA ASP A 202 -10.73 -26.61 7.13
C ASP A 202 -10.50 -26.71 8.65
N GLY A 203 -11.58 -26.55 9.42
CA GLY A 203 -11.55 -26.57 10.87
C GLY A 203 -10.96 -25.31 11.52
N LYS A 204 -10.57 -24.27 10.78
CA LYS A 204 -10.01 -23.03 11.34
C LYS A 204 -11.02 -21.89 11.33
N ILE A 205 -11.02 -21.07 12.38
CA ILE A 205 -11.79 -19.83 12.43
C ILE A 205 -10.99 -18.73 11.73
N MET A 206 -11.38 -18.38 10.51
CA MET A 206 -10.69 -17.43 9.64
C MET A 206 -11.38 -16.06 9.68
N VAL A 207 -10.73 -15.06 10.28
CA VAL A 207 -11.21 -13.67 10.37
C VAL A 207 -10.94 -12.92 9.07
N PHE A 208 -12.01 -12.43 8.44
CA PHE A 208 -11.94 -11.69 7.20
C PHE A 208 -12.44 -10.23 7.31
N ASP A 209 -13.19 -9.86 8.34
CA ASP A 209 -13.59 -8.47 8.58
C ASP A 209 -13.47 -8.09 10.07
N GLY A 210 -13.14 -6.83 10.36
CA GLY A 210 -12.85 -6.35 11.70
C GLY A 210 -11.40 -6.57 12.15
N GLN A 211 -10.47 -6.86 11.23
CA GLN A 211 -9.07 -7.17 11.55
C GLN A 211 -8.36 -6.08 12.37
N HIS A 212 -8.56 -4.78 12.06
CA HIS A 212 -7.92 -3.71 12.84
C HIS A 212 -8.48 -3.64 14.27
N LYS A 213 -9.76 -4.00 14.45
CA LYS A 213 -10.36 -4.07 15.79
C LYS A 213 -9.79 -5.25 16.57
N ALA A 214 -9.68 -6.42 15.94
CA ALA A 214 -9.04 -7.59 16.51
C ALA A 214 -7.59 -7.29 16.93
N VAL A 215 -6.79 -6.69 16.03
CA VAL A 215 -5.42 -6.27 16.34
C VAL A 215 -5.36 -5.30 17.52
N ALA A 216 -6.21 -4.27 17.54
CA ALA A 216 -6.22 -3.30 18.64
C ALA A 216 -6.51 -3.96 19.98
N GLN A 217 -7.50 -4.86 20.04
CA GLN A 217 -7.83 -5.60 21.27
C GLN A 217 -6.69 -6.52 21.72
N VAL A 218 -6.09 -7.28 20.80
CA VAL A 218 -4.96 -8.19 21.11
C VAL A 218 -3.76 -7.41 21.64
N LEU A 219 -3.45 -6.27 21.01
CA LEU A 219 -2.37 -5.37 21.43
C LEU A 219 -2.59 -4.78 22.83
N LEU A 220 -3.84 -4.54 23.20
CA LEU A 220 -4.24 -4.11 24.55
C LEU A 220 -4.34 -5.28 25.56
N GLY A 221 -4.00 -6.50 25.15
CA GLY A 221 -3.88 -7.66 26.03
C GLY A 221 -5.11 -8.57 26.06
N SER A 222 -6.13 -8.31 25.22
CA SER A 222 -7.28 -9.21 25.13
C SER A 222 -6.85 -10.61 24.65
N LYS A 223 -7.30 -11.64 25.36
CA LYS A 223 -7.04 -13.06 25.06
C LYS A 223 -8.19 -13.75 24.35
N LYS A 224 -9.36 -13.11 24.30
CA LYS A 224 -10.54 -13.63 23.63
C LYS A 224 -11.21 -12.53 22.81
N LEU A 225 -11.78 -12.88 21.67
CA LEU A 225 -12.50 -11.94 20.80
C LEU A 225 -13.92 -12.44 20.57
N LEU A 226 -14.89 -11.52 20.62
CA LEU A 226 -16.28 -11.79 20.26
C LEU A 226 -16.44 -11.71 18.73
N LEU A 227 -16.84 -12.83 18.12
CA LEU A 227 -16.93 -13.00 16.68
C LEU A 227 -18.37 -13.31 16.24
N ARG A 228 -18.75 -12.82 15.05
CA ARG A 228 -19.82 -13.42 14.26
C ARG A 228 -19.19 -14.46 13.33
N LEU A 229 -19.56 -15.72 13.48
CA LEU A 229 -19.00 -16.84 12.73
C LEU A 229 -20.02 -17.35 11.71
N PHE A 230 -19.64 -17.34 10.43
CA PHE A 230 -20.38 -17.97 9.34
C PHE A 230 -20.07 -19.47 9.27
N LEU A 231 -21.12 -20.29 9.16
CA LEU A 231 -21.03 -21.75 9.06
C LEU A 231 -21.36 -22.21 7.64
N ASN A 232 -20.39 -22.84 6.97
CA ASN A 232 -20.49 -23.28 5.58
C ASN A 232 -21.05 -22.21 4.61
N PRO A 233 -20.49 -20.98 4.60
CA PRO A 233 -21.03 -19.92 3.77
C PRO A 233 -20.70 -20.11 2.29
N ASP A 234 -21.48 -19.43 1.43
CA ASP A 234 -21.11 -19.19 0.04
C ASP A 234 -19.90 -18.22 0.02
N ILE A 235 -18.70 -18.76 -0.24
CA ILE A 235 -17.44 -18.02 -0.18
C ILE A 235 -17.43 -16.90 -1.23
N ASP A 236 -17.89 -17.18 -2.46
CA ASP A 236 -17.94 -16.19 -3.54
C ASP A 236 -18.81 -15.00 -3.13
N ARG A 237 -19.98 -15.28 -2.53
CA ARG A 237 -20.88 -14.25 -2.01
C ARG A 237 -20.27 -13.44 -0.89
N LEU A 238 -19.52 -14.07 0.03
CA LEU A 238 -18.83 -13.33 1.09
C LEU A 238 -17.71 -12.44 0.53
N ILE A 239 -16.94 -12.93 -0.44
CA ILE A 239 -15.91 -12.13 -1.14
C ILE A 239 -16.55 -10.94 -1.84
N GLU A 240 -17.61 -11.17 -2.61
CA GLU A 240 -18.33 -10.11 -3.32
C GLU A 240 -18.91 -9.09 -2.34
N THR A 241 -19.56 -9.54 -1.27
CA THR A 241 -20.16 -8.68 -0.25
C THR A 241 -19.10 -7.84 0.45
N ASN A 242 -17.98 -8.45 0.87
CA ASN A 242 -16.88 -7.76 1.51
C ASN A 242 -16.22 -6.73 0.56
N THR A 243 -16.07 -7.10 -0.71
CA THR A 243 -15.54 -6.21 -1.76
C THR A 243 -16.46 -5.01 -2.00
N ASN A 244 -17.76 -5.24 -2.10
CA ASN A 244 -18.77 -4.19 -2.29
C ASN A 244 -18.85 -3.26 -1.08
N ALA A 245 -18.83 -3.82 0.14
CA ALA A 245 -18.80 -3.07 1.40
C ALA A 245 -17.60 -2.11 1.48
N GLY A 246 -16.42 -2.58 1.08
CA GLY A 246 -15.21 -1.77 1.07
C GLY A 246 -15.01 -0.91 -0.19
N SER A 247 -15.90 -0.96 -1.18
CA SER A 247 -15.77 -0.17 -2.42
C SER A 247 -16.94 0.78 -2.65
N THR A 248 -18.05 0.26 -3.17
CA THR A 248 -19.24 1.02 -3.60
C THR A 248 -20.08 1.50 -2.41
N LEU A 249 -20.15 0.71 -1.33
CA LEU A 249 -20.96 0.95 -0.14
C LEU A 249 -20.20 1.67 0.99
N ARG A 250 -19.40 2.70 0.64
CA ARG A 250 -18.83 3.78 1.49
C ARG A 250 -18.74 3.58 3.03
N GLN A 251 -18.25 2.47 3.55
CA GLN A 251 -17.93 2.38 4.99
C GLN A 251 -16.43 2.46 5.29
N ILE A 252 -15.54 1.89 4.46
CA ILE A 252 -14.11 2.21 4.44
C ILE A 252 -13.61 1.90 3.02
N ALA A 253 -13.25 2.91 2.23
CA ALA A 253 -12.75 2.68 0.87
C ALA A 253 -11.44 1.86 0.91
N PHE A 254 -11.41 0.72 0.22
CA PHE A 254 -10.16 0.07 -0.17
C PHE A 254 -9.33 1.06 -1.02
N ASP A 255 -8.04 1.15 -0.73
CA ASP A 255 -7.13 1.86 -1.62
C ASP A 255 -7.15 1.17 -3.00
N LYS A 256 -7.01 1.96 -4.08
CA LYS A 256 -7.12 1.42 -5.45
C LYS A 256 -6.15 0.26 -5.74
N SER A 257 -5.00 0.23 -5.06
CA SER A 257 -3.99 -0.83 -5.15
C SER A 257 -4.56 -2.17 -4.66
N ILE A 258 -5.26 -2.16 -3.53
CA ILE A 258 -5.94 -3.34 -2.98
C ILE A 258 -7.07 -3.80 -3.89
N MET A 259 -7.84 -2.87 -4.47
CA MET A 259 -8.89 -3.22 -5.44
C MET A 259 -8.33 -3.95 -6.67
N SER A 260 -7.18 -3.53 -7.19
CA SER A 260 -6.52 -4.21 -8.31
C SER A 260 -6.03 -5.61 -7.92
N GLN A 261 -5.48 -5.79 -6.70
CA GLN A 261 -5.09 -7.10 -6.19
C GLN A 261 -6.27 -8.05 -6.01
N LEU A 262 -7.40 -7.57 -5.48
CA LEU A 262 -8.62 -8.37 -5.34
C LEU A 262 -9.15 -8.81 -6.71
N ASN A 263 -9.19 -7.90 -7.69
CA ASN A 263 -9.61 -8.23 -9.04
C ASN A 263 -8.65 -9.22 -9.74
N ASN A 264 -7.35 -9.14 -9.46
CA ASN A 264 -6.37 -10.14 -9.92
C ASN A 264 -6.66 -11.54 -9.34
N THR A 265 -7.04 -11.60 -8.05
CA THR A 265 -7.41 -12.87 -7.40
C THR A 265 -8.69 -13.45 -8.02
N LEU A 266 -9.70 -12.61 -8.22
CA LEU A 266 -10.95 -13.00 -8.88
C LEU A 266 -10.72 -13.47 -10.33
N TYR A 267 -9.76 -12.87 -11.04
CA TYR A 267 -9.36 -13.34 -12.36
C TYR A 267 -8.85 -14.79 -12.32
N ALA A 268 -7.89 -15.08 -11.43
CA ALA A 268 -7.32 -16.42 -11.28
C ALA A 268 -8.37 -17.47 -10.93
N GLU A 269 -9.32 -17.15 -10.04
CA GLU A 269 -10.44 -18.04 -9.71
C GLU A 269 -11.37 -18.30 -10.92
N ARG A 270 -11.64 -17.29 -11.74
CA ARG A 270 -12.45 -17.46 -12.96
C ARG A 270 -11.76 -18.29 -14.03
N VAL A 271 -10.43 -18.17 -14.15
CA VAL A 271 -9.60 -19.03 -15.01
C VAL A 271 -9.67 -20.47 -14.53
N LYS A 272 -9.46 -20.71 -13.23
CA LYS A 272 -9.52 -22.05 -12.63
C LYS A 272 -10.89 -22.71 -12.81
N LYS A 273 -11.95 -21.96 -12.54
CA LYS A 273 -13.33 -22.44 -12.75
C LYS A 273 -13.60 -22.82 -14.21
N TYR A 274 -13.11 -22.03 -15.16
CA TYR A 274 -13.21 -22.37 -16.57
C TYR A 274 -12.46 -23.67 -16.90
N GLN A 275 -11.26 -23.87 -16.35
CA GLN A 275 -10.49 -25.12 -16.51
C GLN A 275 -11.25 -26.32 -15.93
N GLU A 276 -11.76 -26.22 -14.70
CA GLU A 276 -12.55 -27.26 -14.04
C GLU A 276 -13.80 -27.62 -14.85
N ASP A 277 -14.58 -26.63 -15.28
CA ASP A 277 -15.82 -26.82 -16.05
C ASP A 277 -15.56 -27.46 -17.43
N HIS A 278 -14.36 -27.28 -17.99
CA HIS A 278 -13.95 -27.85 -19.29
C HIS A 278 -13.03 -29.07 -19.14
N THR A 279 -12.82 -29.57 -17.92
CA THR A 279 -11.94 -30.72 -17.64
C THR A 279 -10.50 -30.51 -18.16
N LEU A 280 -10.00 -29.28 -18.07
CA LEU A 280 -8.62 -28.92 -18.39
C LEU A 280 -7.75 -29.05 -17.14
N ASN A 281 -6.46 -29.30 -17.33
CA ASN A 281 -5.50 -29.28 -16.22
C ASN A 281 -5.27 -27.84 -15.73
N ASP A 282 -4.82 -27.69 -14.48
CA ASP A 282 -4.54 -26.38 -13.86
C ASP A 282 -3.49 -25.55 -14.64
N ASP A 283 -2.58 -26.21 -15.38
CA ASP A 283 -1.54 -25.60 -16.21
C ASP A 283 -1.92 -25.44 -17.69
N ASP A 284 -3.12 -25.88 -18.08
CA ASP A 284 -3.60 -25.76 -19.45
C ASP A 284 -4.27 -24.40 -19.67
N PHE A 285 -3.61 -23.54 -20.45
CA PHE A 285 -4.08 -22.21 -20.85
C PHE A 285 -4.38 -22.13 -22.36
N SER A 286 -4.82 -23.24 -22.96
CA SER A 286 -5.17 -23.37 -24.39
C SER A 286 -6.49 -22.70 -24.80
N PHE A 287 -6.96 -21.71 -24.03
CA PHE A 287 -8.15 -20.91 -24.30
C PHE A 287 -7.83 -19.41 -24.19
N SER A 288 -8.67 -18.58 -24.80
CA SER A 288 -8.49 -17.14 -24.92
C SER A 288 -9.24 -16.35 -23.83
N GLU A 289 -8.84 -15.11 -23.61
CA GLU A 289 -9.58 -14.17 -22.76
C GLU A 289 -10.99 -13.91 -23.32
N GLN A 290 -11.15 -13.89 -24.64
CA GLN A 290 -12.45 -13.74 -25.28
C GLN A 290 -13.38 -14.94 -24.96
N GLN A 291 -12.84 -16.17 -24.94
CA GLN A 291 -13.60 -17.35 -24.53
C GLN A 291 -14.03 -17.28 -23.05
N LEU A 292 -13.16 -16.81 -22.15
CA LEU A 292 -13.53 -16.56 -20.76
C LEU A 292 -14.69 -15.56 -20.65
N ILE A 293 -14.58 -14.43 -21.36
CA ILE A 293 -15.63 -13.42 -21.39
C ILE A 293 -16.93 -14.01 -21.92
N ASP A 294 -16.89 -14.77 -23.02
CA ASP A 294 -18.09 -15.34 -23.63
C ASP A 294 -18.71 -16.48 -22.83
N TYR A 295 -17.93 -17.17 -21.99
CA TYR A 295 -18.42 -18.22 -21.09
C TYR A 295 -19.25 -17.64 -19.94
N PHE A 296 -18.73 -16.61 -19.26
CA PHE A 296 -19.40 -16.02 -18.10
C PHE A 296 -20.32 -14.84 -18.47
N LYS A 297 -21.26 -15.05 -19.40
CA LYS A 297 -22.12 -14.01 -20.00
C LYS A 297 -22.81 -13.07 -19.00
N GLY A 298 -23.17 -13.58 -17.82
CA GLY A 298 -23.81 -12.81 -16.74
C GLY A 298 -22.87 -11.84 -15.99
N GLU A 299 -21.55 -12.00 -16.13
CA GLU A 299 -20.53 -11.25 -15.41
C GLU A 299 -19.51 -10.57 -16.35
N ASN A 300 -19.83 -10.41 -17.63
CA ASN A 300 -18.90 -9.93 -18.66
C ASN A 300 -18.18 -8.63 -18.29
N VAL A 301 -18.88 -7.70 -17.65
CA VAL A 301 -18.29 -6.41 -17.22
C VAL A 301 -17.22 -6.63 -16.15
N ASN A 302 -17.47 -7.57 -15.23
CA ASN A 302 -16.57 -7.92 -14.15
C ASN A 302 -15.35 -8.69 -14.68
N ILE A 303 -15.52 -9.65 -15.59
CA ILE A 303 -14.39 -10.40 -16.16
C ILE A 303 -13.45 -9.52 -16.95
N LYS A 304 -14.00 -8.65 -17.81
CA LYS A 304 -13.19 -7.65 -18.53
C LYS A 304 -12.37 -6.82 -17.55
N LYS A 305 -12.98 -6.46 -16.41
CA LYS A 305 -12.31 -5.73 -15.34
C LYS A 305 -11.21 -6.53 -14.66
N TYR A 306 -11.48 -7.79 -14.34
CA TYR A 306 -10.52 -8.68 -13.70
C TYR A 306 -9.29 -8.93 -14.59
N ILE A 307 -9.47 -9.13 -15.89
CA ILE A 307 -8.38 -9.30 -16.85
C ILE A 307 -7.47 -8.06 -16.85
N PHE A 308 -8.02 -6.86 -17.07
CA PHE A 308 -7.15 -5.67 -17.17
C PHE A 308 -6.50 -5.31 -15.83
N ASP A 309 -7.21 -5.50 -14.71
CA ASP A 309 -6.65 -5.24 -13.38
C ASP A 309 -5.59 -6.29 -13.01
N SER A 310 -5.69 -7.52 -13.51
CA SER A 310 -4.65 -8.54 -13.37
C SER A 310 -3.36 -8.12 -14.10
N ILE A 311 -3.45 -7.63 -15.33
CA ILE A 311 -2.29 -7.15 -16.09
C ILE A 311 -1.64 -5.95 -15.38
N LYS A 312 -2.46 -4.99 -14.94
CA LYS A 312 -1.99 -3.85 -14.14
C LYS A 312 -1.29 -4.30 -12.86
N HIS A 313 -1.86 -5.29 -12.16
CA HIS A 313 -1.29 -5.84 -10.94
C HIS A 313 0.08 -6.48 -11.21
N SER A 314 0.18 -7.28 -12.27
CA SER A 314 1.41 -7.94 -12.71
C SER A 314 2.52 -6.96 -13.06
N ILE A 315 2.21 -5.85 -13.75
CA ILE A 315 3.18 -4.78 -14.04
C ILE A 315 3.60 -4.07 -12.75
N THR A 316 2.63 -3.73 -11.90
CA THR A 316 2.85 -2.94 -10.69
C THR A 316 3.75 -3.66 -9.69
N HIS A 317 3.49 -4.95 -9.45
CA HIS A 317 4.18 -5.75 -8.43
C HIS A 317 5.32 -6.60 -9.00
N HIS A 318 5.65 -6.43 -10.29
CA HIS A 318 6.75 -7.17 -10.90
C HIS A 318 8.05 -6.98 -10.11
N LYS A 319 8.83 -8.07 -9.95
CA LYS A 319 10.07 -8.03 -9.16
C LYS A 319 11.07 -7.03 -9.73
N GLU A 320 11.17 -6.97 -11.06
CA GLU A 320 12.10 -6.11 -11.80
C GLU A 320 11.60 -4.68 -12.01
N ASN A 321 10.35 -4.35 -11.65
CA ASN A 321 9.84 -2.98 -11.76
C ASN A 321 10.52 -2.09 -10.72
N LYS A 322 11.49 -1.28 -11.14
CA LYS A 322 12.25 -0.38 -10.27
C LYS A 322 11.48 0.90 -9.93
N LEU A 323 10.44 1.25 -10.69
CA LEU A 323 9.65 2.46 -10.40
C LEU A 323 8.76 2.28 -9.18
N LYS A 324 8.40 1.05 -8.82
CA LYS A 324 7.52 0.75 -7.67
C LYS A 324 8.06 1.33 -6.36
N ASP A 325 9.38 1.42 -6.21
CA ASP A 325 10.05 1.97 -5.01
C ASP A 325 9.85 3.49 -4.87
N PHE A 326 9.35 4.15 -5.93
CA PHE A 326 9.02 5.57 -5.97
C PHE A 326 7.50 5.83 -6.02
N VAL A 327 6.69 4.78 -5.82
CA VAL A 327 5.22 4.86 -5.80
C VAL A 327 4.70 4.70 -4.37
N ASP A 328 3.96 5.70 -3.88
CA ASP A 328 3.19 5.62 -2.64
C ASP A 328 1.88 4.86 -2.87
N PHE A 329 1.87 3.59 -2.46
CA PHE A 329 0.73 2.68 -2.54
C PHE A 329 -0.40 2.99 -1.56
N GLU A 330 -0.12 3.70 -0.46
CA GLU A 330 -1.11 4.06 0.57
C GLU A 330 -1.75 5.44 0.32
N GLY A 331 -1.17 6.24 -0.59
CA GLY A 331 -1.68 7.54 -1.02
C GLY A 331 -1.67 8.61 0.08
N LYS A 332 -0.89 8.41 1.15
CA LYS A 332 -0.82 9.27 2.34
C LYS A 332 0.62 9.60 2.74
N ALA A 333 1.61 8.92 2.18
CA ALA A 333 3.01 9.17 2.45
C ALA A 333 3.44 10.46 1.75
N LYS A 334 4.37 11.18 2.39
CA LYS A 334 4.98 12.39 1.83
C LYS A 334 6.44 12.17 1.45
N GLU A 335 6.86 10.91 1.42
CA GLU A 335 8.25 10.50 1.20
C GLU A 335 8.51 10.18 -0.26
N LEU A 336 7.51 9.68 -0.99
CA LEU A 336 7.65 9.23 -2.37
C LEU A 336 7.01 10.21 -3.37
N PRO A 337 7.54 10.30 -4.60
CA PRO A 337 7.16 11.34 -5.55
C PRO A 337 5.89 11.05 -6.35
N ILE A 338 5.51 9.78 -6.48
CA ILE A 338 4.35 9.37 -7.28
C ILE A 338 3.33 8.72 -6.35
N SER A 339 2.10 9.22 -6.32
CA SER A 339 1.01 8.47 -5.66
C SER A 339 0.53 7.32 -6.54
N TYR A 340 0.03 6.22 -5.97
CA TYR A 340 -0.58 5.15 -6.77
C TYR A 340 -1.73 5.64 -7.65
N SER A 341 -2.50 6.63 -7.20
CA SER A 341 -3.52 7.27 -8.04
C SER A 341 -2.93 7.92 -9.28
N ALA A 342 -1.80 8.63 -9.14
CA ALA A 342 -1.11 9.22 -10.28
C ALA A 342 -0.57 8.13 -11.21
N PHE A 343 0.10 7.12 -10.65
CA PHE A 343 0.62 5.97 -11.38
C PHE A 343 -0.46 5.24 -12.21
N ASP A 344 -1.64 4.98 -11.62
CA ASP A 344 -2.79 4.36 -12.31
C ASP A 344 -3.37 5.25 -13.42
N LYS A 345 -3.53 6.56 -13.16
CA LYS A 345 -4.12 7.51 -14.13
C LYS A 345 -3.20 7.87 -15.28
N THR A 346 -1.89 7.64 -15.14
CA THR A 346 -0.89 7.96 -16.16
C THR A 346 -0.30 6.69 -16.76
N PHE A 347 0.71 6.08 -16.14
CA PHE A 347 1.43 4.93 -16.70
C PHE A 347 0.49 3.77 -17.03
N LEU A 348 -0.23 3.23 -16.04
CA LEU A 348 -1.08 2.05 -16.27
C LEU A 348 -2.22 2.33 -17.26
N ARG A 349 -2.76 3.56 -17.26
CA ARG A 349 -3.79 3.99 -18.21
C ARG A 349 -3.30 3.98 -19.65
N TYR A 350 -2.06 4.40 -19.89
CA TYR A 350 -1.47 4.40 -21.23
C TYR A 350 -0.96 3.02 -21.64
N PHE A 351 -0.48 2.23 -20.69
CA PHE A 351 0.19 0.95 -20.99
C PHE A 351 -0.80 -0.20 -21.17
N VAL A 352 -1.94 -0.17 -20.47
CA VAL A 352 -2.93 -1.25 -20.51
C VAL A 352 -4.27 -0.73 -21.04
N ASN A 353 -4.69 -1.25 -22.19
CA ASN A 353 -5.94 -0.86 -22.81
C ASN A 353 -7.11 -1.71 -22.30
N PRO A 354 -8.12 -1.13 -21.60
CA PRO A 354 -9.25 -1.88 -21.04
C PRO A 354 -10.23 -2.43 -22.08
N LYS A 355 -9.98 -2.21 -23.38
CA LYS A 355 -10.84 -2.66 -24.49
C LYS A 355 -10.21 -3.75 -25.35
N ILE A 356 -8.98 -4.16 -25.06
CA ILE A 356 -8.26 -5.19 -25.84
C ILE A 356 -8.17 -6.48 -25.01
N PHE A 357 -8.73 -7.55 -25.57
CA PHE A 357 -8.72 -8.90 -25.02
C PHE A 357 -8.12 -9.85 -26.04
N LEU A 358 -7.36 -10.85 -25.58
CA LEU A 358 -6.80 -11.87 -26.46
C LEU A 358 -7.91 -12.71 -27.08
N SER A 359 -7.90 -12.79 -28.41
CA SER A 359 -8.67 -13.78 -29.19
C SER A 359 -7.90 -15.08 -29.41
N THR A 360 -6.58 -15.05 -29.20
CA THR A 360 -5.70 -16.22 -29.20
C THR A 360 -5.65 -16.84 -27.81
N ASN A 361 -5.19 -18.10 -27.73
CA ASN A 361 -4.98 -18.78 -26.46
C ASN A 361 -4.06 -17.96 -25.53
N ILE A 362 -4.31 -18.03 -24.22
CA ILE A 362 -3.54 -17.31 -23.21
C ILE A 362 -2.06 -17.74 -23.24
N ASN A 363 -1.78 -19.02 -23.51
CA ASN A 363 -0.40 -19.53 -23.69
C ASN A 363 0.18 -19.33 -25.10
N HIS A 364 -0.51 -18.63 -26.01
CA HIS A 364 -0.06 -18.50 -27.39
C HIS A 364 1.39 -17.97 -27.46
N ARG A 365 2.30 -18.75 -28.05
CA ARG A 365 3.73 -18.43 -28.23
C ARG A 365 4.50 -18.11 -26.94
N SER A 366 4.05 -18.62 -25.80
CA SER A 366 4.76 -18.49 -24.52
C SER A 366 6.14 -19.16 -24.57
N ASP A 367 6.26 -20.36 -25.15
CA ASP A 367 7.53 -21.07 -25.29
C ASP A 367 8.58 -20.34 -26.16
N GLU A 368 8.12 -19.46 -27.06
CA GLU A 368 8.98 -18.63 -27.91
C GLU A 368 9.36 -17.30 -27.24
N GLY A 369 8.80 -16.98 -26.07
CA GLY A 369 8.90 -15.68 -25.41
C GLY A 369 8.23 -14.54 -26.20
N LEU A 370 7.23 -14.89 -27.02
CA LEU A 370 6.52 -13.97 -27.92
C LEU A 370 5.02 -13.91 -27.61
N ASN A 371 4.63 -14.35 -26.42
CA ASN A 371 3.27 -14.21 -25.95
C ASN A 371 2.90 -12.71 -25.80
N PRO A 372 1.77 -12.25 -26.38
CA PRO A 372 1.40 -10.84 -26.35
C PRO A 372 1.26 -10.25 -24.94
N ARG A 373 0.77 -11.00 -23.96
CA ARG A 373 0.58 -10.52 -22.57
C ARG A 373 1.89 -10.53 -21.79
N GLU A 374 2.72 -11.55 -21.97
CA GLU A 374 4.06 -11.57 -21.38
C GLU A 374 4.90 -10.41 -21.93
N LEU A 375 4.85 -10.15 -23.25
CA LEU A 375 5.49 -8.99 -23.87
C LEU A 375 4.92 -7.67 -23.31
N GLU A 376 3.60 -7.56 -23.16
CA GLU A 376 2.95 -6.36 -22.63
C GLU A 376 3.45 -6.05 -21.21
N ILE A 377 3.50 -7.06 -20.34
CA ILE A 377 3.98 -6.94 -18.97
C ILE A 377 5.48 -6.62 -18.95
N ASN A 378 6.31 -7.43 -19.61
CA ASN A 378 7.77 -7.33 -19.54
C ASN A 378 8.29 -6.01 -20.13
N GLN A 379 7.71 -5.55 -21.24
CA GLN A 379 8.13 -4.30 -21.87
C GLN A 379 7.61 -3.07 -21.11
N ALA A 380 6.40 -3.13 -20.54
CA ALA A 380 5.93 -2.08 -19.64
C ALA A 380 6.84 -1.98 -18.41
N VAL A 381 7.22 -3.11 -17.80
CA VAL A 381 8.17 -3.17 -16.68
C VAL A 381 9.53 -2.61 -17.07
N ARG A 382 10.08 -3.00 -18.24
CA ARG A 382 11.35 -2.46 -18.75
C ARG A 382 11.30 -0.94 -18.89
N LEU A 383 10.21 -0.40 -19.43
CA LEU A 383 10.03 1.05 -19.56
C LEU A 383 9.93 1.74 -18.18
N LEU A 384 9.15 1.18 -17.25
CA LEU A 384 9.05 1.72 -15.89
C LEU A 384 10.41 1.73 -15.19
N SER A 385 11.19 0.65 -15.33
CA SER A 385 12.53 0.56 -14.76
C SER A 385 13.51 1.54 -15.39
N LEU A 386 13.44 1.74 -16.70
CA LEU A 386 14.23 2.76 -17.39
C LEU A 386 13.87 4.18 -16.90
N ILE A 387 12.59 4.48 -16.70
CA ILE A 387 12.14 5.74 -16.11
C ILE A 387 12.68 5.90 -14.69
N ALA A 388 12.66 4.83 -13.88
CA ALA A 388 13.25 4.81 -12.54
C ALA A 388 14.74 5.20 -12.58
N GLU A 389 15.51 4.56 -13.45
CA GLU A 389 16.95 4.79 -13.62
C GLU A 389 17.26 6.22 -14.09
N LYS A 390 16.51 6.72 -15.07
CA LYS A 390 16.78 8.02 -15.67
C LYS A 390 16.28 9.20 -14.84
N VAL A 391 15.23 9.03 -14.04
CA VAL A 391 14.62 10.17 -13.32
C VAL A 391 14.83 10.10 -11.81
N TYR A 392 14.90 8.92 -11.21
CA TYR A 392 14.75 8.76 -9.76
C TYR A 392 15.95 8.15 -9.04
N ILE A 393 16.52 7.06 -9.55
CA ILE A 393 17.60 6.33 -8.90
C ILE A 393 18.84 7.24 -8.77
N GLY A 394 19.32 7.41 -7.53
CA GLY A 394 20.43 8.30 -7.20
C GLY A 394 20.13 9.81 -7.36
N LYS A 395 18.91 10.19 -7.75
CA LYS A 395 18.48 11.57 -8.01
C LYS A 395 17.44 12.05 -7.00
N PHE A 396 16.42 11.24 -6.74
CA PHE A 396 15.40 11.48 -5.72
C PHE A 396 15.87 10.97 -4.35
N LYS A 397 15.50 11.70 -3.30
CA LYS A 397 15.92 11.44 -1.90
C LYS A 397 14.68 11.30 -1.01
N PRO A 398 14.27 10.07 -0.63
CA PRO A 398 13.10 9.85 0.22
C PRO A 398 13.13 10.63 1.53
N GLU A 399 14.31 10.83 2.11
CA GLU A 399 14.54 11.60 3.34
C GLU A 399 14.16 13.09 3.21
N THR A 400 14.34 13.68 2.03
CA THR A 400 13.87 15.05 1.73
C THR A 400 12.35 15.04 1.50
N GLY A 401 11.83 13.99 0.86
CA GLY A 401 10.42 13.77 0.56
C GLY A 401 9.80 14.85 -0.33
N VAL A 402 8.48 14.82 -0.50
CA VAL A 402 7.74 15.75 -1.38
C VAL A 402 6.94 16.83 -0.65
N TYR A 403 7.04 16.90 0.68
CA TYR A 403 6.19 17.77 1.46
C TYR A 403 6.52 19.25 1.25
N ARG A 404 5.58 19.96 0.59
CA ARG A 404 5.61 21.42 0.41
C ARG A 404 6.91 21.93 -0.24
N ILE A 405 7.52 21.15 -1.15
CA ILE A 405 8.76 21.52 -1.85
C ILE A 405 8.68 22.94 -2.45
N GLU A 406 7.67 23.23 -3.27
CA GLU A 406 7.57 24.55 -3.93
C GLU A 406 7.45 25.68 -2.91
N LYS A 407 6.73 25.46 -1.81
CA LYS A 407 6.61 26.44 -0.73
C LYS A 407 7.93 26.63 0.02
N LYS A 408 8.69 25.56 0.28
CA LYS A 408 10.02 25.66 0.88
C LYS A 408 10.95 26.51 0.01
N ILE A 409 10.88 26.37 -1.32
CA ILE A 409 11.66 27.18 -2.26
C ILE A 409 11.24 28.65 -2.20
N ILE A 410 9.93 28.94 -2.21
CA ILE A 410 9.39 30.31 -2.09
C ILE A 410 9.79 30.96 -0.76
N ASP A 411 9.75 30.20 0.33
CA ASP A 411 10.08 30.67 1.68
C ASP A 411 11.61 30.71 1.95
N HIS A 412 12.47 30.42 0.95
CA HIS A 412 13.93 30.30 1.07
C HIS A 412 14.40 29.30 2.15
N LYS A 413 13.70 28.17 2.28
CA LYS A 413 13.95 27.07 3.23
C LYS A 413 14.19 25.74 2.51
N ASP A 414 15.00 25.77 1.46
CA ASP A 414 15.22 24.67 0.52
C ASP A 414 16.68 24.15 0.49
N ALA A 415 17.47 24.44 1.53
CA ALA A 415 18.86 23.98 1.66
C ALA A 415 19.04 22.44 1.54
N ASP A 416 18.00 21.66 1.86
CA ASP A 416 17.95 20.20 1.76
C ASP A 416 17.51 19.68 0.37
N ILE A 417 17.07 20.56 -0.54
CA ILE A 417 16.47 20.22 -1.84
C ILE A 417 17.49 20.40 -2.96
N THR A 418 18.13 19.30 -3.38
CA THR A 418 19.05 19.32 -4.52
C THR A 418 18.31 19.53 -5.85
N ASP A 419 19.00 20.03 -6.87
CA ASP A 419 18.40 20.20 -8.20
C ASP A 419 17.91 18.86 -8.78
N ASN A 420 18.67 17.78 -8.59
CA ASN A 420 18.24 16.43 -8.99
C ASN A 420 16.95 15.98 -8.29
N HIS A 421 16.81 16.29 -6.99
CA HIS A 421 15.60 15.97 -6.24
C HIS A 421 14.42 16.81 -6.76
N LEU A 422 14.63 18.11 -7.01
CA LEU A 422 13.60 19.01 -7.53
C LEU A 422 13.12 18.57 -8.93
N VAL A 423 14.04 18.16 -9.80
CA VAL A 423 13.74 17.62 -11.13
C VAL A 423 12.88 16.37 -11.02
N ALA A 424 13.31 15.39 -10.22
CA ALA A 424 12.57 14.15 -10.01
C ALA A 424 11.15 14.44 -9.48
N PHE A 425 11.02 15.34 -8.51
CA PHE A 425 9.71 15.76 -7.98
C PHE A 425 8.81 16.42 -9.03
N ARG A 426 9.31 17.40 -9.80
CA ARG A 426 8.48 18.16 -10.75
C ARG A 426 8.03 17.32 -11.94
N ILE A 427 8.91 16.45 -12.45
CA ILE A 427 8.56 15.48 -13.50
C ILE A 427 7.48 14.49 -13.04
N SER A 428 7.39 14.24 -11.72
CA SER A 428 6.45 13.28 -11.12
C SER A 428 5.02 13.76 -10.96
N LYS A 429 4.75 15.05 -11.17
CA LYS A 429 3.38 15.59 -11.02
C LYS A 429 2.45 14.88 -12.01
N GLU A 430 1.27 14.45 -11.55
CA GLU A 430 0.31 13.64 -12.34
C GLU A 430 0.02 14.29 -13.71
N GLU A 431 -0.22 15.60 -13.72
CA GLU A 431 -0.48 16.39 -14.91
C GLU A 431 0.72 16.53 -15.86
N VAL A 432 1.93 16.48 -15.33
CA VAL A 432 3.19 16.50 -16.10
C VAL A 432 3.41 15.14 -16.74
N ILE A 433 3.33 14.06 -15.95
CA ILE A 433 3.45 12.67 -16.44
C ILE A 433 2.47 12.39 -17.55
N TYR A 434 1.20 12.76 -17.35
CA TYR A 434 0.16 12.56 -18.35
C TYR A 434 0.50 13.18 -19.72
N ASN A 435 1.19 14.32 -19.72
CA ASN A 435 1.51 15.04 -20.94
C ASN A 435 2.81 14.55 -21.60
N TRP A 436 3.90 14.35 -20.85
CA TRP A 436 5.14 13.88 -21.48
C TRP A 436 5.04 12.42 -21.96
N LEU A 437 4.22 11.58 -21.31
CA LEU A 437 3.97 10.21 -21.79
C LEU A 437 3.35 10.19 -23.19
N GLN A 438 2.54 11.18 -23.56
CA GLN A 438 2.00 11.28 -24.93
C GLN A 438 3.11 11.47 -25.95
N TYR A 439 4.15 12.26 -25.63
CA TYR A 439 5.31 12.43 -26.49
C TYR A 439 6.15 11.15 -26.57
N LEU A 440 6.32 10.43 -25.46
CA LEU A 440 7.00 9.13 -25.45
C LEU A 440 6.26 8.09 -26.31
N ILE A 441 4.92 8.05 -26.27
CA ILE A 441 4.13 7.19 -27.16
C ILE A 441 4.32 7.61 -28.63
N LYS A 442 4.43 8.91 -28.92
CA LYS A 442 4.76 9.39 -30.28
C LYS A 442 6.15 8.96 -30.75
N VAL A 443 7.14 8.86 -29.85
CA VAL A 443 8.45 8.29 -30.16
C VAL A 443 8.30 6.83 -30.63
N ILE A 444 7.50 6.04 -29.92
CA ILE A 444 7.22 4.65 -30.26
C ILE A 444 6.50 4.55 -31.61
N GLU A 445 5.38 5.24 -31.78
CA GLU A 445 4.60 5.25 -33.04
C GLU A 445 5.47 5.65 -34.24
N ASN A 446 6.29 6.70 -34.09
CA ASN A 446 7.15 7.19 -35.15
C ASN A 446 8.26 6.20 -35.53
N TYR A 447 8.79 5.43 -34.59
CA TYR A 447 9.78 4.40 -34.89
C TYR A 447 9.22 3.32 -35.84
N PHE A 448 8.01 2.83 -35.57
CA PHE A 448 7.37 1.84 -36.43
C PHE A 448 7.04 2.42 -37.82
N ASN A 449 6.53 3.66 -37.87
CA ASN A 449 6.27 4.34 -39.14
C ASN A 449 7.54 4.46 -40.00
N ASN A 450 8.68 4.82 -39.41
CA ASN A 450 9.95 4.98 -40.14
C ASN A 450 10.59 3.64 -40.53
N THR A 451 10.25 2.54 -39.84
CA THR A 451 10.69 1.19 -40.21
C THR A 451 9.73 0.49 -41.18
N GLY A 452 8.69 1.20 -41.65
CA GLY A 452 7.70 0.67 -42.60
C GLY A 452 6.72 -0.34 -41.98
N ARG A 453 6.64 -0.40 -40.65
CA ARG A 453 5.74 -1.31 -39.92
C ARG A 453 4.47 -0.56 -39.50
N LEU A 454 3.32 -1.20 -39.69
CA LEU A 454 2.06 -0.71 -39.12
C LEU A 454 2.07 -0.95 -37.61
N PHE A 455 1.69 0.07 -36.83
CA PHE A 455 1.65 0.00 -35.38
C PHE A 455 0.27 0.31 -34.85
N ASP A 456 -0.32 -0.61 -34.09
CA ASP A 456 -1.59 -0.39 -33.38
C ASP A 456 -1.31 0.06 -31.95
N ASN A 457 -1.42 1.36 -31.70
CA ASN A 457 -1.24 1.94 -30.37
C ASN A 457 -2.24 1.38 -29.32
N LYS A 458 -3.36 0.76 -29.74
CA LYS A 458 -4.25 0.08 -28.80
C LYS A 458 -3.62 -1.17 -28.18
N LYS A 459 -2.63 -1.76 -28.84
CA LYS A 459 -1.86 -2.95 -28.44
C LYS A 459 -0.42 -2.61 -28.05
N LEU A 460 -0.21 -1.40 -27.50
CA LEU A 460 1.08 -0.96 -27.01
C LEU A 460 1.74 -2.06 -26.14
N PHE A 461 3.01 -2.37 -26.40
CA PHE A 461 3.80 -3.42 -25.74
C PHE A 461 3.42 -4.89 -26.05
N GLN A 462 2.38 -5.19 -26.83
CA GLN A 462 2.06 -6.57 -27.21
C GLN A 462 2.94 -7.12 -28.34
N GLU A 463 3.75 -6.26 -28.96
CA GLU A 463 4.75 -6.61 -29.96
C GLU A 463 6.15 -6.27 -29.44
N LYS A 464 7.12 -7.14 -29.71
CA LYS A 464 8.50 -6.96 -29.24
C LYS A 464 9.13 -5.72 -29.86
N PHE A 465 9.66 -4.84 -29.02
CA PHE A 465 10.40 -3.65 -29.43
C PHE A 465 11.84 -3.99 -29.75
N ASP A 466 12.34 -3.39 -30.83
CA ASP A 466 13.73 -3.49 -31.25
C ASP A 466 14.65 -2.66 -30.31
N ASP A 467 15.92 -3.06 -30.17
CA ASP A 467 16.85 -2.39 -29.25
C ASP A 467 17.08 -0.92 -29.59
N GLN A 468 17.01 -0.56 -30.87
CA GLN A 468 17.11 0.85 -31.31
C GLN A 468 15.94 1.70 -30.78
N LEU A 469 14.75 1.14 -30.66
CA LEU A 469 13.61 1.85 -30.07
C LEU A 469 13.84 2.09 -28.58
N TRP A 470 14.41 1.12 -27.87
CA TRP A 470 14.78 1.32 -26.45
C TRP A 470 15.82 2.42 -26.28
N GLN A 471 16.82 2.52 -27.16
CA GLN A 471 17.78 3.63 -27.16
C GLN A 471 17.10 4.99 -27.43
N ASN A 472 16.14 5.05 -28.35
CA ASN A 472 15.40 6.28 -28.62
C ASN A 472 14.57 6.72 -27.40
N ILE A 473 13.91 5.76 -26.72
CA ILE A 473 13.18 6.01 -25.47
C ILE A 473 14.13 6.52 -24.40
N GLU A 474 15.31 5.91 -24.26
CA GLU A 474 16.33 6.31 -23.30
C GLU A 474 16.79 7.76 -23.53
N ASN A 475 17.16 8.10 -24.77
CA ASN A 475 17.55 9.45 -25.16
C ASN A 475 16.43 10.46 -24.87
N PHE A 476 15.17 10.10 -25.16
CA PHE A 476 14.03 10.96 -24.88
C PHE A 476 13.91 11.27 -23.37
N LEU A 477 14.06 10.26 -22.51
CA LEU A 477 13.99 10.43 -21.06
C LEU A 477 15.16 11.28 -20.53
N ASP A 478 16.35 11.09 -21.09
CA ASP A 478 17.52 11.91 -20.74
C ASP A 478 17.29 13.38 -21.10
N HIS A 479 16.86 13.69 -22.34
CA HIS A 479 16.51 15.04 -22.76
C HIS A 479 15.38 15.65 -21.93
N LEU A 480 14.35 14.86 -21.63
CA LEU A 480 13.23 15.29 -20.80
C LEU A 480 13.72 15.70 -19.41
N SER A 481 14.60 14.90 -18.79
CA SER A 481 15.13 15.17 -17.45
C SER A 481 16.04 16.41 -17.40
N LEU A 482 16.66 16.77 -18.52
CA LEU A 482 17.59 17.90 -18.64
C LEU A 482 16.91 19.23 -18.97
N LEU A 483 15.59 19.27 -19.19
CA LEU A 483 14.91 20.53 -19.52
C LEU A 483 15.13 21.57 -18.40
N PRO A 484 15.54 22.81 -18.73
CA PRO A 484 15.91 23.81 -17.73
C PRO A 484 14.80 24.16 -16.73
N LEU A 485 13.52 24.07 -17.14
CA LEU A 485 12.40 24.47 -16.29
C LEU A 485 12.33 23.67 -14.98
N TRP A 486 12.85 22.44 -14.97
CA TRP A 486 12.71 21.55 -13.83
C TRP A 486 13.54 22.02 -12.64
N LYS A 487 14.74 22.53 -12.89
CA LYS A 487 15.64 23.06 -11.84
C LYS A 487 15.43 24.56 -11.56
N ASP A 488 14.66 25.27 -12.39
CA ASP A 488 14.45 26.71 -12.22
C ASP A 488 13.58 27.00 -10.98
N ARG A 489 14.21 27.52 -9.92
CA ARG A 489 13.58 27.84 -8.63
C ARG A 489 12.70 29.09 -8.71
N SER A 490 12.97 30.00 -9.66
CA SER A 490 12.16 31.21 -9.85
C SER A 490 10.73 30.88 -10.27
N MET A 491 10.54 29.72 -10.93
CA MET A 491 9.23 29.23 -11.37
C MET A 491 8.37 28.60 -10.25
N ALA A 492 8.89 28.48 -9.01
CA ALA A 492 8.16 27.87 -7.90
C ALA A 492 6.89 28.67 -7.53
N ALA A 493 6.97 30.01 -7.56
CA ALA A 493 5.86 30.91 -7.24
C ALA A 493 4.85 31.10 -8.38
N THR A 494 5.19 30.68 -9.61
CA THR A 494 4.40 30.93 -10.82
C THR A 494 3.90 29.62 -11.43
N ILE A 495 4.71 28.98 -12.27
CA ILE A 495 4.35 27.80 -13.06
C ILE A 495 4.02 26.60 -12.15
N PHE A 496 4.79 26.44 -11.08
CA PHE A 496 4.64 25.31 -10.17
C PHE A 496 3.83 25.64 -8.90
N ALA A 497 3.24 26.83 -8.81
CA ALA A 497 2.37 27.20 -7.71
C ALA A 497 1.02 26.47 -7.84
N GLY A 498 0.74 25.60 -6.86
CA GLY A 498 -0.49 24.79 -6.87
C GLY A 498 -0.47 23.67 -7.90
N LYS A 499 -1.61 22.99 -8.05
CA LYS A 499 -1.79 21.90 -9.03
C LYS A 499 -2.37 22.49 -10.32
N GLN A 500 -1.64 22.32 -11.42
CA GLN A 500 -2.13 22.71 -12.75
C GLN A 500 -2.96 21.57 -13.38
N ASN A 501 -3.74 21.90 -14.40
CA ASN A 501 -4.53 20.91 -15.12
C ASN A 501 -3.73 20.30 -16.30
N TYR A 502 -4.31 19.28 -16.96
CA TYR A 502 -3.67 18.64 -18.10
C TYR A 502 -3.48 19.59 -19.28
N ASP A 503 -4.43 20.48 -19.55
CA ASP A 503 -4.38 21.41 -20.69
C ASP A 503 -3.29 22.48 -20.54
N PHE A 504 -2.99 22.89 -19.31
CA PHE A 504 -1.88 23.79 -19.01
C PHE A 504 -0.55 23.19 -19.48
N TRP A 505 -0.23 21.98 -19.03
CA TRP A 505 1.03 21.31 -19.40
C TRP A 505 1.08 20.88 -20.85
N LYS A 506 -0.08 20.55 -21.44
CA LYS A 506 -0.21 20.34 -22.87
C LYS A 506 0.22 21.59 -23.65
N THR A 507 -0.30 22.76 -23.26
CA THR A 507 0.01 24.05 -23.89
C THR A 507 1.50 24.38 -23.74
N VAL A 508 2.04 24.23 -22.53
CA VAL A 508 3.47 24.44 -22.25
C VAL A 508 4.35 23.57 -23.12
N PHE A 509 4.09 22.27 -23.22
CA PHE A 509 4.91 21.37 -24.04
C PHE A 509 4.73 21.60 -25.54
N GLN A 510 3.55 22.01 -25.99
CA GLN A 510 3.27 22.26 -27.42
C GLN A 510 3.79 23.60 -27.93
N THR A 511 3.82 24.64 -27.09
CA THR A 511 4.11 26.02 -27.51
C THR A 511 5.34 26.63 -26.85
N GLY A 512 5.77 26.04 -25.73
CA GLY A 512 6.77 26.63 -24.84
C GLY A 512 6.23 27.71 -23.90
N LYS A 513 4.94 28.03 -23.96
CA LYS A 513 4.31 29.10 -23.18
C LYS A 513 3.18 28.58 -22.29
N SER A 514 2.90 29.27 -21.19
CA SER A 514 1.70 29.04 -20.40
C SER A 514 0.44 29.46 -21.18
N PRO A 515 -0.77 29.00 -20.79
CA PRO A 515 -2.02 29.49 -21.38
C PRO A 515 -2.21 31.00 -21.32
N ASP A 516 -1.61 31.66 -20.32
CA ASP A 516 -1.63 33.11 -20.15
C ASP A 516 -0.51 33.83 -20.93
N GLY A 517 0.27 33.09 -21.73
CA GLY A 517 1.29 33.64 -22.63
C GLY A 517 2.68 33.84 -22.02
N ALA A 518 2.91 33.42 -20.77
CA ALA A 518 4.23 33.51 -20.13
C ALA A 518 5.19 32.47 -20.73
N ASP A 519 6.45 32.84 -20.96
CA ASP A 519 7.46 31.92 -21.48
C ASP A 519 7.90 30.92 -20.39
N VAL A 520 7.78 29.63 -20.68
CA VAL A 520 8.11 28.53 -19.74
C VAL A 520 9.27 27.67 -20.27
N LEU A 521 9.29 27.43 -21.57
CA LEU A 521 10.36 26.74 -22.28
C LEU A 521 10.87 27.65 -23.40
N ALA A 522 12.18 27.62 -23.66
CA ALA A 522 12.77 28.35 -24.77
C ALA A 522 12.22 27.90 -26.14
N LYS A 523 11.84 26.63 -26.26
CA LYS A 523 11.22 26.02 -27.44
C LYS A 523 10.19 24.98 -27.01
N SER A 524 9.16 24.77 -27.83
CA SER A 524 8.25 23.64 -27.68
C SER A 524 9.00 22.31 -27.70
N LEU A 525 8.45 21.28 -27.05
CA LEU A 525 9.01 19.94 -27.11
C LEU A 525 8.94 19.38 -28.53
N ASN A 526 10.08 18.96 -29.05
CA ASN A 526 10.20 18.24 -30.31
C ASN A 526 10.72 16.83 -30.03
N PHE A 527 9.81 15.84 -30.03
CA PHE A 527 10.19 14.46 -29.72
C PHE A 527 11.21 13.87 -30.71
N MET A 528 11.32 14.40 -31.94
CA MET A 528 12.34 13.97 -32.91
C MET A 528 13.74 14.48 -32.57
N GLU A 529 13.84 15.65 -31.93
CA GLU A 529 15.12 16.15 -31.42
C GLU A 529 15.53 15.42 -30.14
N MET A 530 14.56 15.11 -29.28
CA MET A 530 14.79 14.47 -27.98
C MET A 530 15.25 13.00 -28.08
N ILE A 531 15.06 12.32 -29.22
CA ILE A 531 15.53 10.94 -29.40
C ILE A 531 16.97 10.84 -29.90
N LYS A 532 17.61 11.98 -30.22
CA LYS A 532 19.02 12.00 -30.66
C LYS A 532 19.94 11.73 -29.47
N PRO A 533 21.14 11.18 -29.67
CA PRO A 533 22.13 11.05 -28.59
C PRO A 533 22.51 12.43 -28.03
N LEU A 534 22.75 12.51 -26.72
CA LEU A 534 23.31 13.71 -26.11
C LEU A 534 24.76 13.91 -26.58
N ASN A 535 25.03 15.03 -27.27
CA ASN A 535 26.39 15.43 -27.58
C ASN A 535 27.02 16.05 -26.33
N TYR A 536 27.92 15.32 -25.66
CA TYR A 536 28.64 15.80 -24.48
C TYR A 536 29.71 16.88 -24.77
N SER A 537 29.73 17.47 -25.97
CA SER A 537 30.80 18.37 -26.44
C SER A 537 30.51 19.88 -26.30
N GLU A 538 29.37 20.31 -25.77
CA GLU A 538 29.04 21.73 -25.62
C GLU A 538 28.41 22.02 -24.25
N ASN A 539 29.16 21.87 -23.16
CA ASN A 539 28.89 22.49 -21.84
C ASN A 539 30.09 22.26 -20.91
N CYS A 540 31.27 22.71 -21.33
CA CYS A 540 32.41 22.90 -20.43
C CYS A 540 32.67 24.40 -20.25
#